data_AF-A0A933HI53-F1
#
_entry.id   AF-A0A933HI53-F1
#
_cell.length_a   1.000
_cell.length_b   1.000
_cell.length_c   1.000
_cell.angle_alpha   90.00
_cell.angle_beta   90.00
_cell.angle_gamma   90.00
#
_symmetry.space_group_name_H-M   'P 1'
#
loop_
_entity.id
_entity.type
_entity.pdbx_description
1 polymer ?
#
loop_
_entity_poly.entity_id
_entity_poly.type
_entity_poly.pdbx_seq_one_letter_code
_entity_poly.pdbx_strand_id
1 'polypeptide(L)' 'MFSEHIVPQAAGGATTRNDHFEWNSNGAKVIGKTARGRATVIALKLNNPGIVVARRFWVAAGWWPPQD' A
#
# COMPACT_ATOMS: atom_id res chain seq x y z
N MET A 1 29.83 14.21 6.44
CA MET A 1 28.59 14.52 5.71
C MET A 1 27.73 13.28 5.66
N PHE A 2 26.88 13.09 6.66
CA PHE A 2 25.69 12.23 6.57
C PHE A 2 24.64 12.99 7.38
N SER A 3 23.79 13.74 6.69
CA SER A 3 22.70 14.47 7.33
C SER A 3 21.63 13.47 7.72
N GLU A 4 21.51 13.21 9.02
CA GLU A 4 20.27 12.72 9.63
C GLU A 4 19.24 13.85 9.54
N HIS A 5 18.46 13.86 8.46
CA HIS A 5 17.25 14.68 8.36
C HIS A 5 16.03 13.86 8.76
N ILE A 6 15.66 14.02 10.03
CA ILE A 6 14.30 14.14 10.57
C ILE A 6 13.22 13.49 9.69
N VAL A 7 12.79 12.27 10.07
CA VAL A 7 11.48 11.76 9.70
C VAL A 7 10.47 12.35 10.68
N PRO A 8 9.49 13.17 10.28
CA PRO A 8 8.50 13.69 11.21
C PRO A 8 7.63 12.55 11.72
N GLN A 9 7.66 12.31 13.03
CA GLN A 9 6.70 11.47 13.73
C GLN A 9 5.33 12.18 13.70
N ALA A 10 4.48 11.83 12.73
CA ALA A 10 3.08 12.26 12.73
C ALA A 10 2.29 11.38 13.71
N ALA A 11 1.88 11.97 14.83
CA ALA A 11 0.93 11.38 15.76
C ALA A 11 -0.51 11.63 15.27
N GLY A 12 -1.36 10.62 15.43
CA GLY A 12 -2.80 10.80 15.64
C GLY A 12 -3.70 10.76 14.41
N GLY A 13 -4.28 9.59 14.16
CA GLY A 13 -5.44 9.44 13.28
C GLY A 13 -5.67 8.00 12.87
N ALA A 14 -6.26 7.19 13.75
CA ALA A 14 -6.78 5.88 13.38
C ALA A 14 -7.85 6.08 12.29
N THR A 15 -7.47 5.95 11.02
CA THR A 15 -8.38 6.10 9.89
C THR A 15 -8.96 4.74 9.56
N THR A 16 -10.19 4.54 10.05
CA THR A 16 -11.24 3.63 9.57
C THR A 16 -10.82 2.65 8.48
N ARG A 17 -10.61 1.41 8.93
CA ARG A 17 -10.23 0.22 8.16
C ARG A 17 -11.05 0.07 6.88
N ASN A 18 -10.33 -0.20 5.80
CA ASN A 18 -10.83 -0.38 4.45
C ASN A 18 -11.62 -1.71 4.32
N ASP A 19 -12.95 -1.68 4.42
CA ASP A 19 -13.79 -2.89 4.39
C ASP A 19 -13.83 -3.61 3.04
N HIS A 20 -13.34 -2.97 1.98
CA HIS A 20 -13.38 -3.50 0.62
C HIS A 20 -12.04 -3.99 0.12
N PHE A 21 -10.93 -3.56 0.72
CA PHE A 21 -9.58 -3.84 0.22
C PHE A 21 -8.63 -4.26 1.34
N GLU A 22 -7.66 -5.07 0.98
CA GLU A 22 -6.49 -5.41 1.80
C GLU A 22 -5.24 -5.50 0.91
N TRP A 23 -4.07 -5.53 1.53
CA TRP A 23 -2.82 -5.80 0.84
C TRP A 23 -2.47 -7.27 1.00
N ASN A 24 -1.88 -7.87 -0.03
CA ASN A 24 -1.28 -9.18 0.13
C ASN A 24 -0.05 -9.12 1.06
N SER A 25 0.43 -10.28 1.51
CA SER A 25 1.52 -10.39 2.50
C SER A 25 2.83 -9.68 2.12
N ASN A 26 3.08 -9.43 0.83
CA ASN A 26 4.27 -8.72 0.37
C ASN A 26 4.02 -7.24 0.05
N GLY A 27 2.84 -6.69 0.37
CA GLY A 27 2.49 -5.29 0.18
C GLY A 27 2.36 -4.83 -1.28
N ALA A 28 2.61 -5.68 -2.27
CA ALA A 28 2.70 -5.26 -3.66
C ALA A 28 1.36 -5.32 -4.43
N LYS A 29 0.39 -6.10 -3.93
CA LYS A 29 -0.91 -6.30 -4.58
C LYS A 29 -2.06 -5.89 -3.66
N VAL A 30 -3.07 -5.25 -4.28
CA VAL A 30 -4.36 -4.97 -3.65
C VAL A 30 -5.28 -6.17 -3.86
N ILE A 31 -5.87 -6.68 -2.79
CA ILE A 31 -6.87 -7.74 -2.80
C ILE A 31 -8.23 -7.11 -2.48
N GLY A 32 -9.24 -7.42 -3.31
CA GLY A 32 -10.63 -7.02 -3.03
C GLY A 32 -11.33 -8.03 -2.13
N LYS A 33 -11.76 -7.62 -0.93
CA LYS A 33 -12.45 -8.47 0.04
C LYS A 33 -13.92 -8.69 -0.32
N THR A 34 -14.57 -7.67 -0.90
CA THR A 34 -15.97 -7.72 -1.34
C THR A 34 -16.10 -7.90 -2.85
N ALA A 35 -17.29 -8.27 -3.33
CA ALA A 35 -17.57 -8.33 -4.77
C ALA A 35 -17.29 -6.99 -5.46
N ARG A 36 -17.72 -5.88 -4.84
CA ARG A 36 -17.42 -4.52 -5.30
C ARG A 36 -15.91 -4.26 -5.31
N GLY A 37 -15.20 -4.60 -4.23
CA GLY A 37 -13.74 -4.45 -4.16
C GLY A 37 -13.00 -5.23 -5.26
N ARG A 38 -13.38 -6.49 -5.52
CA ARG A 38 -12.79 -7.27 -6.63
C ARG A 38 -13.08 -6.65 -7.98
N ALA A 39 -14.31 -6.23 -8.23
CA ALA A 39 -14.68 -5.55 -9.46
C ALA A 39 -13.87 -4.25 -9.64
N THR A 40 -13.66 -3.46 -8.59
CA THR A 40 -12.83 -2.25 -8.62
C THR A 40 -11.37 -2.57 -8.94
N VAL A 41 -10.77 -3.60 -8.32
CA VAL A 41 -9.37 -4.02 -8.60
C VAL A 41 -9.19 -4.34 -10.09
N ILE A 42 -10.16 -5.02 -10.69
CA ILE A 42 -10.14 -5.42 -12.11
C ILE A 42 -10.38 -4.20 -13.01
N ALA A 43 -11.46 -3.45 -12.76
CA ALA A 43 -11.88 -2.33 -13.60
C ALA A 43 -10.82 -1.22 -13.67
N LEU A 44 -10.19 -0.92 -12.52
CA LEU A 44 -9.14 0.11 -12.43
C LEU A 44 -7.73 -0.44 -12.66
N LYS A 45 -7.59 -1.75 -12.91
CA LYS A 45 -6.28 -2.41 -13.10
C LYS A 45 -5.28 -2.09 -11.98
N LEU A 46 -5.73 -2.14 -10.72
CA LEU A 46 -4.93 -1.75 -9.54
C LEU A 46 -3.67 -2.61 -9.32
N ASN A 47 -3.62 -3.78 -9.95
CA ASN A 47 -2.50 -4.73 -9.95
C ASN A 47 -1.86 -4.89 -11.33
N ASN A 48 -1.92 -3.88 -12.20
CA ASN A 48 -1.18 -3.96 -13.46
C ASN A 48 0.33 -4.13 -13.19
N PRO A 49 1.07 -4.80 -14.10
CA PRO A 49 2.46 -5.18 -13.86
C PRO A 49 3.38 -4.02 -13.47
N GLY A 50 3.22 -2.85 -14.09
CA GLY A 50 4.04 -1.66 -13.80
C GLY A 50 3.87 -1.16 -12.36
N ILE A 51 2.62 -1.05 -11.91
CA ILE A 51 2.32 -0.65 -10.52
C ILE A 51 2.85 -1.70 -9.52
N VAL A 52 2.68 -2.99 -9.80
CA VAL A 52 3.15 -4.06 -8.90
C VAL A 52 4.67 -4.03 -8.79
N VAL A 53 5.40 -3.79 -9.89
CA VAL A 53 6.85 -3.65 -9.88
C VAL A 53 7.29 -2.44 -9.06
N ALA A 54 6.67 -1.27 -9.26
CA ALA A 54 6.97 -0.08 -8.46
C ALA A 54 6.77 -0.33 -6.95
N ARG A 55 5.65 -0.95 -6.56
CA ARG A 55 5.37 -1.28 -5.16
C ARG A 55 6.38 -2.27 -4.58
N ARG A 56 6.88 -3.24 -5.35
CA ARG A 56 7.96 -4.13 -4.89
C ARG A 56 9.23 -3.36 -4.54
N PHE A 57 9.59 -2.36 -5.34
CA PHE A 57 10.73 -1.50 -5.03
C PHE A 57 10.50 -0.65 -3.79
N TRP A 58 9.28 -0.11 -3.60
CA TRP A 58 8.94 0.63 -2.39
C TRP A 58 8.97 -0.24 -1.14
N VAL A 59 8.54 -1.50 -1.24
CA VAL A 59 8.65 -2.49 -0.16
C VAL A 59 10.11 -2.78 0.16
N ALA A 60 10.94 -3.00 -0.86
CA ALA A 60 12.37 -3.19 -0.66
C ALA A 60 13.06 -1.95 -0.05
N ALA A 61 12.56 -0.75 -0.34
CA ALA A 61 13.07 0.51 0.20
C ALA A 61 12.49 0.87 1.58
N GLY A 62 11.56 0.08 2.13
CA GLY A 62 10.90 0.37 3.40
C GLY A 62 9.91 1.54 3.38
N TRP A 63 9.54 2.05 2.19
CA TRP A 63 8.56 3.14 2.04
C TRP A 63 7.11 2.65 2.15
N TRP A 64 6.91 1.33 2.02
CA TRP A 64 5.62 0.68 1.93
C TRP A 64 5.72 -0.79 2.41
N PRO A 65 4.66 -1.45 2.92
CA PRO A 65 3.40 -0.85 3.35
C PRO A 65 3.61 0.06 4.57
N PRO A 66 2.75 1.08 4.77
CA PRO A 66 2.76 1.86 6.00
C PRO A 66 2.65 0.87 7.16
N GLN A 67 3.63 0.90 8.04
CA GLN A 67 3.52 0.30 9.34
C GLN A 67 2.66 1.28 10.14
N ASP A 68 1.47 0.83 10.55
CA ASP A 68 0.60 1.59 11.46
C ASP A 68 1.33 1.89 12.78
#